data_AF-H9MC89-F1
#
_entry.id   AF-H9MC89-F1
#
_cell.length_a   1.000
_cell.length_b   1.000
_cell.length_c   1.000
_cell.angle_alpha   90.00
_cell.angle_beta   90.00
_cell.angle_gamma   90.00
#
_symmetry.space_group_name_H-M   'P 1'
#
loop_
_entity.id
_entity.type
_entity.pdbx_description
1 polymer ?
#
loop_
_entity_poly.entity_id
_entity_poly.type
_entity_poly.pdbx_seq_one_letter_code
_entity_poly.pdbx_strand_id
1 'polypeptide(L)' 'GGKKKGPAQLRIFNLGNTSPVSVPDLVRILEELLKVKAKKNVLRMPSNGDVPFTHANVTLASMELGYKPTT' A
#
# COMPACT_ATOMS: atom_id res chain seq x y z
N GLY A 1 22.50 -3.53 -14.84
CA GLY A 1 22.92 -2.46 -13.91
C GLY A 1 24.13 -2.91 -13.14
N GLY A 2 25.18 -2.08 -13.01
CA GLY A 2 26.44 -2.47 -12.37
C GLY A 2 26.35 -2.65 -10.85
N LYS A 3 27.31 -3.42 -10.28
CA LYS A 3 27.47 -3.60 -8.83
C LYS A 3 27.79 -2.25 -8.17
N LYS A 4 27.00 -1.84 -7.17
CA LYS A 4 27.27 -0.65 -6.35
C LYS A 4 28.53 -0.90 -5.50
N LYS A 5 29.47 0.07 -5.46
CA LYS A 5 30.80 -0.05 -4.84
C LYS A 5 31.03 0.81 -3.59
N GLY A 6 29.99 1.41 -3.01
CA GLY A 6 30.10 2.20 -1.78
C GLY A 6 28.74 2.48 -1.13
N PRO A 7 28.72 3.07 0.08
CA PRO A 7 27.49 3.51 0.74
C PRO A 7 26.72 4.44 -0.20
N ALA A 8 25.41 4.24 -0.32
CA ALA A 8 24.58 5.16 -1.09
C ALA A 8 24.57 6.53 -0.38
N GLN A 9 24.87 7.61 -1.11
CA GLN A 9 24.84 8.98 -0.56
C GLN A 9 23.43 9.37 -0.07
N LEU A 10 22.41 8.77 -0.68
CA LEU A 10 21.01 8.95 -0.32
C LEU A 10 20.41 7.62 0.10
N ARG A 11 19.58 7.66 1.15
CA ARG A 11 18.81 6.52 1.63
C ARG A 11 17.41 6.55 1.02
N ILE A 12 16.88 5.38 0.69
CA ILE A 12 15.53 5.20 0.15
C ILE A 12 14.71 4.52 1.23
N PHE A 13 13.55 5.09 1.54
CA PHE A 13 12.62 4.55 2.53
C PHE A 13 11.26 4.38 1.88
N ASN A 14 10.66 3.20 2.06
CA ASN A 14 9.25 3.01 1.72
C ASN A 14 8.42 3.51 2.90
N LEU A 15 7.47 4.39 2.62
CA LEU A 15 6.48 4.86 3.57
C LEU A 15 5.10 4.41 3.07
N GLY A 16 4.31 3.83 3.96
CA GLY A 16 2.97 3.37 3.67
C GLY A 16 2.45 2.45 4.77
N ASN A 17 1.19 2.03 4.66
CA ASN A 17 0.63 1.05 5.57
C ASN A 17 1.17 -0.35 5.23
N THR A 18 1.48 -1.14 6.27
CA THR A 18 1.96 -2.53 6.16
C THR A 18 0.82 -3.53 6.04
N SER A 19 -0.41 -3.11 6.33
CA SER A 19 -1.61 -3.94 6.33
C SER A 19 -2.51 -3.56 5.14
N PRO A 20 -2.52 -4.33 4.04
CA PRO A 20 -3.39 -4.08 2.90
C PRO A 20 -4.88 -4.12 3.31
N VAL A 21 -5.67 -3.21 2.74
CA VAL A 21 -7.13 -3.26 2.79
C VAL A 21 -7.65 -3.67 1.43
N SER A 22 -8.58 -4.63 1.38
CA SER A 22 -9.16 -5.09 0.13
C SER A 22 -10.12 -4.03 -0.46
N VAL A 23 -10.29 -4.02 -1.79
CA VAL A 23 -11.27 -3.13 -2.44
C VAL A 23 -12.70 -3.36 -1.92
N PRO A 24 -13.20 -4.61 -1.73
CA PRO A 24 -14.51 -4.84 -1.12
C PRO A 24 -14.64 -4.28 0.30
N ASP A 25 -13.59 -4.37 1.12
CA ASP A 25 -13.60 -3.82 2.48
C ASP A 25 -13.64 -2.30 2.48
N LEU A 26 -12.87 -1.65 1.61
CA LEU A 26 -12.92 -0.20 1.41
C LEU A 26 -14.33 0.24 1.01
N VAL A 27 -14.94 -0.43 0.04
CA VAL A 27 -16.32 -0.13 -0.39
C VAL A 27 -17.30 -0.33 0.76
N ARG A 28 -17.16 -1.41 1.54
CA ARG A 28 -18.02 -1.67 2.71
C ARG A 28 -17.92 -0.56 3.76
N ILE A 29 -16.71 -0.13 4.10
CA ILE A 29 -16.48 0.98 5.04
C ILE A 29 -17.16 2.26 4.54
N LEU A 30 -17.05 2.57 3.25
CA LEU A 30 -17.71 3.73 2.66
C LEU A 30 -19.24 3.62 2.72
N GLU A 31 -19.83 2.46 2.44
CA GLU A 31 -21.28 2.22 2.57
C GLU A 31 -21.76 2.44 4.01
N GLU A 32 -20.99 1.99 5.01
CA GLU A 32 -21.30 2.14 6.43
C GLU A 32 -21.22 3.60 6.90
N LEU A 33 -20.24 4.36 6.43
CA LEU A 33 -20.04 5.77 6.79
C LEU A 33 -21.05 6.68 6.09
N LEU A 34 -21.28 6.47 4.79
CA LEU A 34 -22.13 7.31 3.96
C LEU A 34 -23.62 6.93 4.00
N LYS A 35 -23.96 5.78 4.61
CA LYS A 35 -25.34 5.27 4.74
C LYS A 35 -26.05 5.04 3.40
N VAL A 36 -25.30 4.85 2.33
CA VAL A 36 -25.80 4.57 0.99
C VAL A 36 -25.10 3.35 0.42
N LYS A 37 -25.83 2.48 -0.28
CA LYS A 37 -25.28 1.30 -0.94
C LYS A 37 -24.62 1.66 -2.26
N ALA A 38 -23.44 1.12 -2.51
CA ALA A 38 -22.74 1.27 -3.78
C ALA A 38 -23.38 0.37 -4.84
N LYS A 39 -23.55 0.90 -6.05
CA LYS A 39 -23.88 0.07 -7.22
C LYS A 39 -22.60 -0.60 -7.72
N LYS A 40 -22.41 -1.87 -7.33
CA LYS A 40 -21.19 -2.63 -7.62
C LYS A 40 -21.28 -3.28 -8.99
N ASN A 41 -20.26 -3.08 -9.84
CA ASN A 41 -20.07 -3.80 -11.09
C ASN A 41 -18.69 -4.47 -11.04
N VAL A 42 -18.66 -5.76 -10.67
CA VAL A 42 -17.40 -6.48 -10.51
C VAL A 42 -16.88 -6.90 -11.88
N LEU A 43 -15.70 -6.41 -12.22
CA LEU A 43 -15.00 -6.74 -13.46
C LEU A 43 -13.77 -7.57 -13.14
N ARG A 44 -13.30 -8.35 -14.12
CA ARG A 44 -12.00 -9.02 -14.01
C ARG A 44 -10.90 -7.97 -13.90
N MET A 45 -9.92 -8.21 -13.02
CA MET A 45 -8.76 -7.35 -12.87
C MET A 45 -8.12 -7.06 -14.24
N PRO A 46 -7.93 -5.79 -14.61
CA PRO A 46 -7.26 -5.42 -15.84
C PRO A 46 -5.85 -6.04 -15.90
N SER A 47 -5.42 -6.46 -17.09
CA SER A 47 -4.09 -7.03 -17.29
C SER A 47 -2.97 -5.99 -17.30
N ASN A 48 -3.29 -4.70 -17.27
CA ASN A 48 -2.33 -3.60 -17.40
C ASN A 48 -1.89 -3.04 -16.05
N GLY A 49 -0.96 -3.73 -15.39
CA GLY A 49 -0.19 -3.14 -14.28
C GLY A 49 -0.86 -3.16 -12.91
N ASP A 50 -2.13 -3.54 -12.81
CA ASP A 50 -2.76 -3.86 -11.53
C ASP A 50 -2.17 -5.16 -10.96
N VAL A 51 -1.96 -5.18 -9.64
CA VAL A 51 -1.46 -6.34 -8.90
C VAL A 51 -2.48 -6.78 -7.85
N PRO A 52 -2.58 -8.08 -7.54
CA PRO A 52 -3.54 -8.58 -6.55
C PRO A 52 -3.36 -7.98 -5.15
N PHE A 53 -2.10 -7.77 -4.73
CA PHE A 53 -1.76 -7.21 -3.43
C PHE A 53 -0.48 -6.40 -3.52
N THR A 54 -0.46 -5.27 -2.81
CA THR A 54 0.75 -4.46 -2.59
C THR A 54 0.70 -3.87 -1.18
N HIS A 55 1.87 -3.73 -0.57
CA HIS A 55 2.04 -3.09 0.74
C HIS A 55 3.43 -2.48 0.83
N ALA A 56 3.58 -1.50 1.70
CA ALA A 56 4.90 -0.93 1.98
C ALA A 56 5.68 -1.84 2.93
N ASN A 57 6.90 -2.22 2.54
CA ASN A 57 7.86 -2.76 3.50
C ASN A 57 8.57 -1.59 4.19
N VAL A 58 8.19 -1.32 5.43
CA VAL A 58 8.64 -0.14 6.20
C VAL A 58 9.77 -0.44 7.19
N THR A 59 10.34 -1.64 7.18
CA THR A 59 11.34 -2.09 8.17
C THR A 59 12.47 -1.07 8.35
N LEU A 60 13.02 -0.57 7.24
CA LEU A 60 14.12 0.40 7.28
C LEU A 60 13.68 1.76 7.84
N ALA A 61 12.48 2.23 7.49
CA ALA A 61 11.93 3.49 8.00
C ALA A 61 11.59 3.39 9.49
N SER A 62 11.10 2.23 9.94
CA SER A 62 10.81 1.99 11.35
C SER A 62 12.08 2.01 12.19
N MET A 63 13.14 1.34 11.73
CA MET A 63 14.42 1.26 12.44
C MET A 63 15.14 2.61 12.53
N GLU A 64 15.19 3.37 11.44
CA GLU A 64 16.04 4.57 11.37
C GLU A 64 15.29 5.88 11.66
N LEU A 65 13.97 5.91 11.44
CA LEU A 65 13.15 7.11 11.59
C LEU A 65 12.08 6.97 12.68
N GLY A 66 11.95 5.79 13.29
CA GLY A 66 10.86 5.49 14.22
C GLY A 66 9.47 5.47 13.55
N TYR A 67 9.42 5.35 12.22
CA TYR A 67 8.17 5.38 11.46
C TYR A 67 7.29 4.18 11.82
N LYS A 68 6.07 4.46 12.31
CA LYS A 68 5.09 3.46 12.73
C LYS A 68 3.67 3.94 12.39
N PRO A 69 3.13 3.60 11.20
CA PRO A 69 1.78 4.00 10.83
C PRO A 69 0.76 3.31 11.76
N THR A 70 -0.24 4.05 12.24
CA THR A 70 -1.25 3.55 13.20
C THR A 70 -2.66 3.50 12.61
N THR A 71 -2.81 3.81 11.33
CA THR A 71 -4.09 3.88 10.60
C THR A 71 -4.01 3.05 9.33
#